data_AF-A0A6C1P3J8-F1
#
_entry.id   AF-A0A6C1P3J8-F1
#
_cell.length_a   1.000
_cell.length_b   1.000
_cell.length_c   1.000
_cell.angle_alpha   90.00
_cell.angle_beta   90.00
_cell.angle_gamma   90.00
#
_symmetry.space_group_name_H-M   'P 1'
#
loop_
_entity.id
_entity.type
_entity.pdbx_description
1 polymer ?
#
loop_
_entity_poly.entity_id
_entity_poly.type
_entity_poly.pdbx_seq_one_letter_code
_entity_poly.pdbx_strand_id
1 'polypeptide(L)' 'MKIKRVKPAVLQVTLQAHELAALSSAVRWIINGAAGEFPEESVRQLKKILDNYETESRSLTGKHKIKKAPVQASH' A
#
# COMPACT_ATOMS: atom_id res chain seq x y z
N MET A 1 0.90 -5.69 1.67
CA MET A 1 0.01 -4.52 1.82
C MET A 1 -1.27 -4.69 1.02
N LYS A 2 -2.37 -4.09 1.48
CA LYS A 2 -3.60 -3.83 0.71
C LYS A 2 -4.07 -2.40 0.92
N ILE A 3 -4.61 -1.76 -0.12
CA ILE A 3 -5.18 -0.41 -0.01
C ILE A 3 -6.62 -0.40 -0.52
N LYS A 4 -7.54 0.16 0.26
CA LYS A 4 -8.96 0.27 -0.10
C LYS A 4 -9.45 1.69 0.08
N ARG A 5 -10.21 2.21 -0.89
CA ARG A 5 -10.95 3.45 -0.73
C ARG A 5 -12.23 3.18 0.06
N VAL A 6 -12.35 3.76 1.25
CA VAL A 6 -13.55 3.62 2.10
C VAL A 6 -14.51 4.80 1.94
N LYS A 7 -14.00 6.00 1.63
CA LYS A 7 -14.75 7.21 1.24
C LYS A 7 -13.95 7.99 0.18
N PRO A 8 -14.51 8.99 -0.52
CA PRO A 8 -13.79 9.70 -1.58
C PRO A 8 -12.39 10.20 -1.20
N ALA A 9 -12.21 10.67 0.03
CA ALA A 9 -10.93 11.15 0.56
C ALA A 9 -10.37 10.30 1.71
N VAL A 10 -10.90 9.10 1.94
CA VAL A 10 -10.44 8.23 3.04
C VAL A 10 -9.99 6.90 2.47
N LEU A 11 -8.73 6.57 2.71
CA LEU A 11 -8.10 5.31 2.36
C LEU A 11 -7.85 4.49 3.62
N GLN A 12 -8.10 3.20 3.55
CA GLN A 12 -7.68 2.23 4.54
C GLN A 12 -6.50 1.44 3.97
N VAL A 13 -5.40 1.41 4.71
CA VAL A 13 -4.21 0.62 4.38
C VAL A 13 -4.11 -0.53 5.37
N THR A 14 -3.94 -1.74 4.88
CA THR A 14 -3.65 -2.93 5.69
C THR A 14 -2.23 -3.40 5.38
N LEU A 15 -1.40 -3.39 6.43
CA LEU A 15 0.00 -3.79 6.40
C LEU A 15 0.18 -5.09 7.18
N GLN A 16 1.10 -5.93 6.74
CA GLN A 16 1.67 -6.98 7.60
C GLN A 16 2.67 -6.33 8.58
N ALA A 17 2.84 -6.93 9.75
CA ALA A 17 3.67 -6.36 10.82
C ALA A 17 5.11 -6.06 10.36
N HIS A 18 5.71 -6.94 9.56
CA HIS A 18 7.05 -6.74 9.04
C HIS A 18 7.14 -5.58 8.03
N GLU A 19 6.09 -5.32 7.25
CA GLU A 19 6.05 -4.20 6.31
C GLU A 19 6.07 -2.87 7.07
N LEU A 20 5.27 -2.78 8.14
CA LEU A 20 5.25 -1.61 9.02
C LEU A 20 6.58 -1.43 9.75
N ALA A 21 7.17 -2.51 10.26
CA ALA A 21 8.45 -2.48 10.95
C ALA A 21 9.58 -2.01 10.02
N ALA A 22 9.63 -2.51 8.79
CA ALA A 22 10.60 -2.11 7.78
C ALA A 22 10.48 -0.61 7.44
N LEU A 23 9.26 -0.14 7.15
CA LEU A 23 9.01 1.29 6.86
C LEU A 23 9.40 2.18 8.05
N SER A 24 9.02 1.80 9.27
CA SER A 24 9.34 2.57 10.47
C SER A 24 10.84 2.62 10.73
N SER A 25 11.55 1.51 10.48
CA SER A 25 13.01 1.43 10.63
C SER A 25 13.72 2.32 9.60
N ALA A 26 13.25 2.32 8.36
CA ALA A 26 13.77 3.19 7.31
C ALA A 26 13.57 4.68 7.66
N VAL A 27 12.37 5.05 8.10
CA VAL A 27 12.07 6.43 8.53
C VAL A 27 12.95 6.82 9.71
N ARG A 28 13.10 5.96 10.72
CA ARG A 28 13.98 6.22 11.87
C ARG A 28 15.43 6.39 11.46
N TRP A 29 15.92 5.57 10.52
CA TRP A 29 17.28 5.68 10.01
C TRP A 29 17.50 7.03 9.29
N ILE A 30 16.54 7.48 8.47
CA ILE A 30 16.58 8.79 7.81
C ILE A 30 16.57 9.94 8.84
N ILE A 31 15.64 9.91 9.79
CA ILE A 31 15.50 10.95 10.82
C ILE A 31 16.77 11.06 11.69
N ASN A 32 17.46 9.95 11.92
CA ASN A 32 18.71 9.91 12.67
C ASN A 32 19.94 10.41 11.88
N GLY A 33 19.74 11.00 10.70
CA GLY A 33 20.82 11.58 9.89
C GLY A 33 21.51 10.60 8.97
N ALA A 34 20.93 9.41 8.73
CA ALA A 34 21.38 8.43 7.74
C ALA A 34 22.90 8.26 7.68
N ALA A 35 23.49 7.75 8.77
CA ALA A 35 24.91 7.45 8.81
C ALA A 35 25.19 6.03 8.28
N GLY A 36 26.19 5.90 7.40
CA GLY A 36 26.62 4.63 6.81
C GLY A 36 25.72 4.12 5.69
N GLU A 37 25.96 2.88 5.25
CA GLU A 37 25.14 2.23 4.23
C GLU A 37 23.92 1.55 4.88
N PHE A 38 22.75 1.73 4.27
CA PHE A 38 21.58 0.96 4.65
C PHE A 38 21.72 -0.48 4.14
N PRO A 39 21.50 -1.51 4.98
CA PRO A 39 21.76 -2.90 4.59
C PRO A 39 21.03 -3.29 3.30
N GLU A 40 21.75 -3.91 2.36
CA GLU A 40 21.22 -4.18 1.01
C GLU A 40 19.94 -5.04 1.04
N GLU A 41 19.87 -6.01 1.95
CA GLU A 41 18.68 -6.83 2.14
C GLU A 41 17.47 -5.99 2.63
N SER A 42 17.72 -5.03 3.52
CA SER A 42 16.68 -4.09 3.97
C SER A 42 16.21 -3.18 2.82
N VAL A 43 17.13 -2.74 1.95
CA VAL A 43 16.77 -2.02 0.71
C VAL A 43 15.88 -2.89 -0.18
N ARG A 44 16.24 -4.15 -0.42
CA ARG A 44 15.46 -5.08 -1.24
C ARG A 44 14.06 -5.30 -0.67
N GLN A 45 13.93 -5.44 0.65
CA GLN A 45 12.63 -5.57 1.32
C GLN A 45 11.79 -4.29 1.18
N LEU A 46 12.37 -3.12 1.40
CA LEU A 46 11.67 -1.84 1.23
C LEU A 46 11.19 -1.63 -0.20
N LYS A 47 12.01 -1.97 -1.21
CA LYS A 47 11.61 -1.93 -2.62
C LYS A 47 10.36 -2.76 -2.89
N LYS A 48 10.31 -4.01 -2.39
CA LYS A 48 9.12 -4.87 -2.52
C LYS A 48 7.87 -4.25 -1.89
N ILE A 49 8.01 -3.62 -0.71
CA ILE A 49 6.89 -2.97 -0.03
C ILE A 49 6.39 -1.78 -0.86
N LEU A 50 7.31 -0.97 -1.41
CA LEU A 50 6.97 0.19 -2.24
C LEU A 50 6.35 -0.22 -3.57
N ASP A 51 6.88 -1.24 -4.23
CA ASP A 51 6.30 -1.79 -5.48
C ASP A 51 4.85 -2.24 -5.24
N ASN A 52 4.59 -2.93 -4.12
CA ASN A 52 3.25 -3.35 -3.74
C ASN A 52 2.33 -2.16 -3.47
N TYR A 53 2.83 -1.12 -2.77
CA TYR A 53 2.10 0.13 -2.57
C TYR A 53 1.74 0.79 -3.91
N GLU A 54 2.66 0.85 -4.87
CA GLU A 54 2.40 1.41 -6.20
C GLU A 54 1.34 0.62 -6.96
N THR A 55 1.44 -0.71 -6.98
CA THR A 55 0.46 -1.58 -7.61
C THR A 55 -0.94 -1.37 -7.01
N GLU A 56 -1.05 -1.40 -5.68
CA GLU A 56 -2.32 -1.19 -4.99
C GLU A 56 -2.87 0.22 -5.22
N SER A 57 -2.01 1.24 -5.23
CA SER A 57 -2.41 2.63 -5.45
C SER A 57 -2.92 2.88 -6.88
N ARG A 58 -2.31 2.26 -7.90
CA ARG A 58 -2.80 2.32 -9.29
C ARG A 58 -4.17 1.67 -9.44
N SER A 59 -4.46 0.64 -8.66
CA SER A 59 -5.79 0.02 -8.65
C SER A 59 -6.90 0.97 -8.17
N LEU A 60 -6.56 2.00 -7.39
CA LEU A 60 -7.50 3.00 -6.88
C LEU A 60 -7.86 4.08 -7.89
N THR A 61 -7.01 4.31 -8.89
CA THR A 61 -7.24 5.28 -9.99
C THR A 61 -7.88 4.62 -11.20
N GLY A 62 -7.78 3.29 -11.32
CA GLY A 62 -8.54 2.48 -12.28
C GLY A 62 -10.03 2.46 -11.95
N LYS A 63 -10.85 3.01 -12.84
CA LYS A 63 -12.33 3.07 -12.77
C LYS A 63 -12.92 1.83 -12.10
N HIS A 64 -13.59 2.04 -10.96
CA HIS A 64 -14.56 1.11 -10.41
C HIS A 64 -15.61 0.81 -11.52
N LYS A 65 -15.49 -0.32 -12.22
CA LYS A 65 -16.64 -0.88 -12.94
C LYS A 65 -17.62 -1.29 -11.87
N ILE A 66 -18.59 -0.40 -11.59
CA ILE A 66 -19.78 -0.74 -10.83
C ILE A 66 -20.39 -1.94 -11.53
N LYS A 67 -20.30 -3.14 -10.92
CA LYS A 67 -21.11 -4.28 -11.36
C LYS A 67 -22.57 -3.86 -11.14
N LYS A 68 -23.28 -3.49 -12.21
CA LYS A 68 -24.73 -3.36 -12.16
C LYS A 68 -25.28 -4.73 -11.72
N ALA A 69 -25.98 -4.75 -10.58
CA ALA A 69 -26.72 -5.92 -10.15
C ALA A 69 -27.74 -6.30 -11.22
N PRO A 70 -27.98 -7.60 -11.46
CA PRO A 70 -29.06 -8.02 -12.35
C PRO A 70 -30.38 -7.55 -11.74
N VAL A 71 -31.11 -6.72 -12.49
CA VAL A 71 -32.52 -6.43 -12.21
C VAL A 71 -33.25 -7.75 -12.39
N GLN A 72 -33.62 -8.38 -11.26
CA GLN A 72 -34.61 -9.45 -11.28
C GLN A 72 -35.91 -8.84 -11.77
N ALA A 73 -36.28 -9.14 -13.00
CA ALA A 73 -37.63 -8.89 -13.51
C ALA A 73 -38.56 -9.85 -12.76
N SER A 74 -39.41 -9.31 -11.90
CA SER A 74 -40.54 -10.00 -11.31
C SER A 74 -41.77 -9.78 -12.18
N HIS A 75 -42.47 -10.89 -12.42
CA HIS A 75 -43.80 -11.08 -13.02
C HIS A 75 -43.89 -11.12 -14.55
#